data_AF-A0A7X8PUY8-F1
#
_entry.id   AF-A0A7X8PUY8-F1
#
_cell.length_a   1.000
_cell.length_b   1.000
_cell.length_c   1.000
_cell.angle_alpha   90.00
_cell.angle_beta   90.00
_cell.angle_gamma   90.00
#
_symmetry.space_group_name_H-M   'P 1'
#
loop_
_entity.id
_entity.type
_entity.pdbx_description
1 polymer ?
#
loop_
_entity_poly.entity_id
_entity_poly.type
_entity_poly.pdbx_seq_one_letter_code
_entity_poly.pdbx_strand_id
1 'polypeptide(L)'
;MKSLIFVLSLFFVTSTFLSCTKEERVPSSVISEEKMVDILVDVHMVEAMARHNQLKDNNQRANMYYNYILEKHNITLNQLDSSISWYAKHPTTYIRVYEQIIPRLEHSLEMVRTNANTGGQALRTLDIWEKKNEYQLTSLQNSNVPFRIEENSTIRFSLGDEFVLKTKFSCKNVPSSLQLVMQVKIHFTDSTESIFEKKIVTTNPDFEQILRIQPDSKKQIAMISGDLCYLIDKIDNPIPIEIRIFNVEMEQITK
;
A
#
# COMPACT_ATOMS: atom_id res chain seq x y z
N MET A 1 -0.13 -72.92 20.45
CA MET A 1 0.34 -72.04 19.34
C MET A 1 -0.48 -70.75 19.17
N LYS A 2 -1.82 -70.79 19.20
CA LYS A 2 -2.67 -69.57 19.03
C LYS A 2 -2.45 -68.48 20.10
N SER A 3 -2.22 -68.87 21.36
CA SER A 3 -1.92 -67.93 22.45
C SER A 3 -0.53 -67.30 22.36
N LEU A 4 0.44 -67.95 21.71
CA LEU A 4 1.80 -67.43 21.55
C LEU A 4 1.85 -66.37 20.42
N ILE A 5 1.06 -66.59 19.37
CA ILE A 5 0.87 -65.65 18.26
C ILE A 5 0.15 -64.38 18.73
N PHE A 6 -0.82 -64.50 19.64
CA PHE A 6 -1.51 -63.34 20.21
C PHE A 6 -0.58 -62.46 21.07
N VAL A 7 0.32 -63.07 21.85
CA VAL A 7 1.27 -62.33 22.69
C VAL A 7 2.36 -61.65 21.84
N LEU A 8 2.85 -62.32 20.79
CA LEU A 8 3.78 -61.71 19.81
C LEU A 8 3.14 -60.58 19.00
N SER A 9 1.86 -60.73 18.63
CA SER A 9 1.09 -59.69 17.94
C SER A 9 0.81 -58.48 18.85
N LEU A 10 0.57 -58.71 20.15
CA LEU A 10 0.37 -57.62 21.11
C LEU A 10 1.67 -56.84 21.36
N PHE A 11 2.81 -57.53 21.42
CA PHE A 11 4.13 -56.91 21.59
C PHE A 11 4.57 -56.08 20.36
N PHE A 12 4.20 -56.52 19.15
CA PHE A 12 4.50 -55.79 17.91
C PHE A 12 3.64 -54.52 17.76
N VAL A 13 2.40 -54.54 18.26
CA VAL A 13 1.50 -53.37 18.23
C VAL A 13 1.86 -52.33 19.30
N THR A 14 2.48 -52.73 20.41
CA THR A 14 2.97 -51.77 21.43
C THR A 14 4.30 -51.10 21.06
N SER A 15 5.05 -51.65 20.09
CA SER A 15 6.36 -51.11 19.69
C SER A 15 6.28 -49.95 18.69
N THR A 16 5.11 -49.70 18.09
CA THR A 16 4.89 -48.63 17.09
C THR A 16 4.49 -47.28 17.69
N PHE A 17 4.37 -47.15 19.01
CA PHE A 17 4.01 -45.88 19.68
C PHE A 17 5.20 -45.10 20.25
N LEU A 18 6.44 -45.55 20.04
CA LEU A 18 7.64 -44.76 20.32
C LEU A 18 8.09 -44.00 19.06
N SER A 19 7.18 -43.23 18.46
CA SER A 19 7.62 -42.13 17.59
C SER A 19 8.15 -41.05 18.52
N CYS A 20 9.45 -41.15 18.79
CA CYS A 20 10.21 -40.17 19.52
C CYS A 20 10.07 -38.84 18.77
N THR A 21 9.30 -37.90 19.30
CA THR A 21 9.35 -36.49 18.89
C THR A 21 10.79 -36.04 19.13
N LYS A 22 11.64 -36.13 18.11
CA LYS A 22 12.93 -35.45 18.13
C LYS A 22 12.57 -33.97 18.27
N GLU A 23 12.73 -33.44 19.47
CA GLU A 23 12.89 -32.00 19.65
C GLU A 23 14.09 -31.62 18.78
N GLU A 24 13.77 -31.10 17.60
CA GLU A 24 14.75 -30.64 16.64
C GLU A 24 15.44 -29.46 17.31
N ARG A 25 16.69 -29.69 17.74
CA ARG A 25 17.46 -28.69 18.46
C ARG A 25 17.69 -27.51 17.53
N VAL A 26 16.95 -26.44 17.76
CA VAL A 26 17.12 -25.17 17.07
C VAL A 26 18.58 -24.75 17.25
N PRO A 27 19.36 -24.58 16.16
CA PRO A 27 20.73 -24.10 16.26
C PRO A 27 20.77 -22.77 17.00
N SER A 28 21.77 -22.54 17.84
CA SER A 28 21.89 -21.27 18.61
C SER A 28 22.04 -20.03 17.74
N SER A 29 22.35 -20.20 16.45
CA SER A 29 22.41 -19.15 15.44
C SER A 29 21.05 -18.77 14.85
N VAL A 30 20.01 -19.57 15.09
CA VAL A 30 18.64 -19.33 14.62
C VAL A 30 17.89 -18.50 15.67
N ILE A 31 17.26 -17.43 15.22
CA ILE A 31 16.41 -16.57 16.02
C ILE A 31 15.24 -17.41 16.56
N SER A 32 15.04 -17.39 17.88
CA SER A 32 13.94 -18.09 18.57
C SER A 32 12.56 -17.68 18.03
N GLU A 33 11.57 -18.56 18.12
CA GLU A 33 10.20 -18.32 17.59
C GLU A 33 9.62 -16.99 18.07
N GLU A 34 9.65 -16.72 19.39
CA GLU A 34 9.13 -15.48 19.98
C GLU A 34 9.79 -14.23 19.38
N LYS A 35 11.12 -14.19 19.38
CA LYS A 35 11.89 -13.08 18.80
C LYS A 35 11.64 -12.94 17.29
N MET A 36 11.47 -14.05 16.57
CA MET A 36 11.19 -14.05 15.14
C MET A 36 9.80 -13.46 14.84
N VAL A 37 8.81 -13.74 15.68
CA VAL A 37 7.47 -13.10 15.59
C VAL A 37 7.61 -11.58 15.68
N ASP A 38 8.35 -11.06 16.67
CA ASP A 38 8.52 -9.61 16.84
C ASP A 38 9.23 -8.95 15.64
N ILE A 39 10.28 -9.60 15.13
CA ILE A 39 11.03 -9.10 13.98
C ILE A 39 10.16 -9.08 12.72
N LEU A 40 9.45 -10.17 12.43
CA LEU A 40 8.64 -10.27 11.21
C LEU A 40 7.42 -9.36 11.25
N VAL A 41 6.86 -9.06 12.44
CA VAL A 41 5.85 -8.01 12.59
C VAL A 41 6.42 -6.66 12.16
N ASP A 42 7.59 -6.26 12.68
CA ASP A 42 8.20 -4.98 12.31
C ASP A 42 8.58 -4.92 10.82
N VAL A 43 9.12 -6.01 10.26
CA VAL A 43 9.45 -6.12 8.82
C VAL A 43 8.20 -5.93 7.97
N HIS A 44 7.12 -6.65 8.26
CA HIS A 44 5.89 -6.53 7.48
C HIS A 44 5.21 -5.15 7.64
N MET A 45 5.35 -4.50 8.81
CA MET A 45 4.89 -3.12 8.98
C MET A 45 5.67 -2.14 8.08
N VAL A 46 7.00 -2.26 8.03
CA VAL A 46 7.84 -1.43 7.15
C VAL A 46 7.55 -1.70 5.67
N GLU A 47 7.37 -2.96 5.28
CA GLU A 47 6.99 -3.34 3.92
C GLU A 47 5.60 -2.79 3.54
N ALA A 48 4.64 -2.81 4.47
CA ALA A 48 3.33 -2.20 4.25
C ALA A 48 3.46 -0.67 4.08
N MET A 49 4.24 0.01 4.91
CA MET A 49 4.50 1.45 4.79
C MET A 49 5.20 1.80 3.47
N ALA A 50 6.15 0.96 3.03
CA ALA A 50 6.84 1.11 1.76
C ALA A 50 5.89 0.94 0.56
N ARG A 51 5.04 -0.10 0.59
CA ARG A 51 4.03 -0.36 -0.46
C ARG A 51 2.97 0.75 -0.56
N HIS A 52 2.63 1.39 0.56
CA HIS A 52 1.67 2.50 0.61
C HIS A 52 2.31 3.89 0.42
N ASN A 53 3.50 3.97 -0.19
CA ASN A 53 4.20 5.23 -0.55
C ASN A 53 4.46 6.20 0.62
N GLN A 54 4.36 5.76 1.88
CA GLN A 54 4.75 6.58 3.04
C GLN A 54 6.28 6.77 3.09
N LEU A 55 7.03 5.92 2.37
CA LEU A 55 8.47 5.99 2.24
C LEU A 55 8.85 6.45 0.82
N LYS A 56 8.72 7.76 0.55
CA LYS A 56 9.25 8.41 -0.66
C LYS A 56 10.77 8.20 -0.71
N ASP A 57 11.23 7.36 -1.65
CA ASP A 57 12.62 6.95 -1.98
C ASP A 57 12.93 5.47 -1.63
N ASN A 58 12.60 4.57 -2.56
CA ASN A 58 12.29 3.16 -2.32
C ASN A 58 13.49 2.29 -1.90
N ASN A 59 14.73 2.74 -2.12
CA ASN A 59 15.91 1.95 -1.76
C ASN A 59 16.65 2.52 -0.54
N GLN A 60 16.83 3.83 -0.44
CA GLN A 60 17.65 4.39 0.64
C GLN A 60 16.92 4.42 1.99
N ARG A 61 15.61 4.73 2.01
CA ARG A 61 14.82 4.74 3.24
C ARG A 61 14.41 3.35 3.69
N ALA A 62 14.03 2.46 2.77
CA ALA A 62 13.78 1.06 3.10
C ALA A 62 15.00 0.45 3.81
N ASN A 63 16.21 0.68 3.28
CA ASN A 63 17.45 0.25 3.93
C ASN A 63 17.66 0.87 5.32
N MET A 64 17.28 2.13 5.55
CA MET A 64 17.33 2.74 6.89
C MET A 64 16.37 2.05 7.87
N TYR A 65 15.15 1.72 7.46
CA TYR A 65 14.20 1.02 8.32
C TYR A 65 14.62 -0.43 8.59
N TYR A 66 15.13 -1.15 7.59
CA TYR A 66 15.71 -2.48 7.82
C TYR A 66 16.90 -2.40 8.79
N ASN A 67 17.81 -1.44 8.64
CA ASN A 67 18.91 -1.23 9.59
C ASN A 67 18.39 -0.93 11.00
N TYR A 68 17.35 -0.10 11.13
CA TYR A 68 16.71 0.17 12.42
C TYR A 68 16.10 -1.09 13.05
N ILE A 69 15.46 -1.97 12.26
CA ILE A 69 14.93 -3.25 12.76
C ILE A 69 16.07 -4.14 13.28
N LEU A 70 17.18 -4.24 12.53
CA LEU A 70 18.35 -5.01 12.93
C LEU A 70 18.93 -4.50 14.26
N GLU A 71 19.04 -3.18 14.42
CA GLU A 71 19.49 -2.54 15.65
C GLU A 71 18.51 -2.74 16.82
N LYS A 72 17.21 -2.49 16.61
CA LYS A 72 16.15 -2.63 17.61
C LYS A 72 16.12 -4.03 18.21
N HIS A 73 16.29 -5.05 17.37
CA HIS A 73 16.27 -6.45 17.78
C HIS A 73 17.64 -6.99 18.16
N ASN A 74 18.70 -6.18 18.06
CA ASN A 74 20.08 -6.58 18.32
C ASN A 74 20.46 -7.86 17.57
N ILE A 75 20.27 -7.83 16.24
CA ILE A 75 20.58 -8.93 15.32
C ILE A 75 21.36 -8.40 14.12
N THR A 76 22.10 -9.28 13.46
CA THR A 76 22.76 -8.99 12.18
C THR A 76 21.90 -9.47 11.01
N LEU A 77 22.12 -8.88 9.82
CA LEU A 77 21.47 -9.34 8.59
C LEU A 77 21.72 -10.83 8.34
N ASN A 78 22.96 -11.29 8.52
CA ASN A 78 23.32 -12.70 8.35
C ASN A 78 22.55 -13.64 9.31
N GLN A 79 22.30 -13.22 10.55
CA GLN A 79 21.50 -13.99 11.51
C GLN A 79 20.04 -14.04 11.09
N LEU A 80 19.49 -12.92 10.60
CA LEU A 80 18.12 -12.87 10.08
C LEU A 80 17.96 -13.78 8.87
N ASP A 81 18.82 -13.65 7.86
CA ASP A 81 18.78 -14.44 6.62
C ASP A 81 18.95 -15.94 6.89
N SER A 82 19.90 -16.30 7.75
CA SER A 82 20.12 -17.70 8.13
C SER A 82 18.93 -18.27 8.88
N SER A 83 18.29 -17.47 9.73
CA SER A 83 17.10 -17.89 10.46
C SER A 83 15.90 -18.06 9.53
N ILE A 84 15.63 -17.12 8.63
CA ILE A 84 14.55 -17.24 7.62
C ILE A 84 14.75 -18.50 6.78
N SER A 85 15.97 -18.77 6.32
CA SER A 85 16.30 -19.99 5.58
C SER A 85 16.03 -21.27 6.39
N TRP A 86 16.29 -21.23 7.70
CA TRP A 86 15.98 -22.34 8.59
C TRP A 86 14.46 -22.51 8.74
N TYR A 87 13.70 -21.46 9.06
CA TYR A 87 12.24 -21.53 9.19
C TYR A 87 11.55 -21.99 7.90
N ALA A 88 12.04 -21.57 6.72
CA ALA A 88 11.52 -22.03 5.43
C ALA A 88 11.66 -23.55 5.22
N LYS A 89 12.62 -24.20 5.89
CA LYS A 89 12.82 -25.66 5.88
C LYS A 89 12.05 -26.39 6.98
N HIS A 90 11.45 -25.65 7.92
CA HIS A 90 10.70 -26.18 9.07
C HIS A 90 9.27 -25.62 9.06
N PRO A 91 8.42 -26.08 8.11
CA PRO A 91 7.12 -25.47 7.84
C PRO A 91 6.16 -25.54 9.04
N THR A 92 6.22 -26.61 9.85
CA THR A 92 5.40 -26.74 11.06
C THR A 92 5.71 -25.64 12.07
N THR A 93 6.99 -25.38 12.33
CA THR A 93 7.46 -24.29 13.19
C THR A 93 7.12 -22.93 12.60
N TYR A 94 7.26 -22.77 11.28
CA TYR A 94 6.97 -21.50 10.61
C TYR A 94 5.48 -21.15 10.61
N ILE A 95 4.59 -22.14 10.51
CA ILE A 95 3.14 -21.94 10.68
C ILE A 95 2.84 -21.42 12.09
N ARG A 96 3.42 -22.01 13.15
CA ARG A 96 3.22 -21.52 14.53
C ARG A 96 3.69 -20.08 14.75
N VAL A 97 4.77 -19.69 14.06
CA VAL A 97 5.24 -18.30 14.06
C VAL A 97 4.21 -17.40 13.37
N TYR A 98 3.69 -17.79 12.20
CA TYR A 98 2.68 -16.99 11.49
C TYR A 98 1.33 -16.91 12.19
N GLU A 99 0.90 -17.97 12.88
CA GLU A 99 -0.30 -17.97 13.73
C GLU A 99 -0.24 -16.88 14.82
N GLN A 100 0.97 -16.48 15.23
CA GLN A 100 1.19 -15.38 16.19
C GLN A 100 1.40 -14.03 15.51
N ILE A 101 1.96 -14.00 14.30
CA ILE A 101 2.18 -12.76 13.54
C ILE A 101 0.85 -12.18 13.05
N ILE A 102 -0.03 -13.01 12.47
CA ILE A 102 -1.28 -12.55 11.84
C ILE A 102 -2.14 -11.73 12.82
N PRO A 103 -2.47 -12.20 14.03
CA PRO A 103 -3.29 -11.43 14.96
C PRO A 103 -2.62 -10.13 15.41
N ARG A 104 -1.28 -10.10 15.52
CA ARG A 104 -0.53 -8.90 15.90
C ARG A 104 -0.53 -7.86 14.78
N LEU A 105 -0.45 -8.30 13.52
CA LEU A 105 -0.60 -7.42 12.36
C LEU A 105 -2.03 -6.90 12.25
N GLU A 106 -3.04 -7.75 12.41
CA GLU A 106 -4.45 -7.35 12.45
C GLU A 106 -4.74 -6.36 13.57
N HIS A 107 -4.24 -6.62 14.78
CA HIS A 107 -4.37 -5.70 15.91
C HIS A 107 -3.62 -4.40 15.65
N SER A 108 -2.44 -4.43 15.03
CA SER A 108 -1.71 -3.21 14.67
C SER A 108 -2.45 -2.39 13.62
N LEU A 109 -3.06 -3.04 12.62
CA LEU A 109 -3.95 -2.39 11.66
C LEU A 109 -5.18 -1.80 12.34
N GLU A 110 -5.77 -2.53 13.28
CA GLU A 110 -6.92 -2.04 14.05
C GLU A 110 -6.53 -0.91 15.01
N MET A 111 -5.33 -0.93 15.59
CA MET A 111 -4.77 0.17 16.39
C MET A 111 -4.51 1.41 15.53
N VAL A 112 -4.05 1.25 14.29
CA VAL A 112 -3.99 2.36 13.33
C VAL A 112 -5.39 2.88 13.02
N ARG A 113 -6.38 1.99 12.86
CA ARG A 113 -7.79 2.36 12.65
C ARG A 113 -8.47 2.99 13.88
N THR A 114 -8.08 2.61 15.10
CA THR A 114 -8.70 3.04 16.37
C THR A 114 -7.98 4.19 17.06
N ASN A 115 -6.66 4.33 16.89
CA ASN A 115 -5.95 5.57 17.22
C ASN A 115 -6.36 6.71 16.29
N ALA A 116 -6.78 6.41 15.04
CA ALA A 116 -7.52 7.36 14.21
C ALA A 116 -8.90 7.73 14.78
N ASN A 117 -9.48 6.92 15.68
CA ASN A 117 -10.78 7.18 16.32
C ASN A 117 -10.68 7.87 17.70
N THR A 118 -9.51 7.97 18.34
CA THR A 118 -9.39 8.50 19.74
C THR A 118 -8.56 9.78 19.86
N GLY A 119 -8.04 10.30 18.75
CA GLY A 119 -7.40 11.63 18.66
C GLY A 119 -8.20 12.59 17.78
N GLY A 120 -9.28 13.17 18.32
CA GLY A 120 -9.99 14.37 17.83
C GLY A 120 -10.38 14.43 16.35
N GLN A 121 -11.66 14.19 16.02
CA GLN A 121 -12.36 14.62 14.77
C GLN A 121 -11.50 14.74 13.50
N ALA A 122 -10.64 13.76 13.23
CA ALA A 122 -9.90 13.67 11.98
C ALA A 122 -10.69 12.76 11.05
N LEU A 123 -11.45 13.38 10.15
CA LEU A 123 -11.93 12.84 8.87
C LEU A 123 -11.09 11.62 8.43
N ARG A 124 -11.69 10.42 8.37
CA ARG A 124 -10.93 9.20 8.02
C ARG A 124 -10.56 9.31 6.54
N THR A 125 -9.28 9.59 6.28
CA THR A 125 -8.74 9.91 4.97
C THR A 125 -8.02 8.68 4.41
N LEU A 126 -8.47 8.15 3.27
CA LEU A 126 -7.91 6.99 2.56
C LEU A 126 -7.37 7.44 1.19
N ASP A 127 -6.12 7.13 0.85
CA ASP A 127 -5.64 7.35 -0.52
C ASP A 127 -6.18 6.23 -1.44
N ILE A 128 -6.88 6.63 -2.50
CA ILE A 128 -7.55 5.79 -3.48
C ILE A 128 -6.90 5.87 -4.87
N TRP A 129 -5.71 6.49 -4.98
CA TRP A 129 -4.98 6.55 -6.25
C TRP A 129 -4.22 5.25 -6.55
N GLU A 130 -4.71 4.47 -7.51
CA GLU A 130 -4.14 3.15 -7.85
C GLU A 130 -3.18 3.16 -9.05
N LYS A 131 -2.88 4.33 -9.63
CA LYS A 131 -2.03 4.46 -10.82
C LYS A 131 -0.60 4.88 -10.46
N LYS A 132 0.26 5.06 -11.48
CA LYS A 132 1.59 5.65 -11.30
C LYS A 132 1.46 7.00 -10.60
N ASN A 133 2.40 7.33 -9.73
CA ASN A 133 2.44 8.61 -9.05
C ASN A 133 3.14 9.70 -9.89
N GLU A 134 3.67 9.35 -11.07
CA GLU A 134 4.43 10.23 -11.94
C GLU A 134 4.11 10.00 -13.42
N TYR A 135 3.99 11.09 -14.16
CA TYR A 135 3.71 11.14 -15.60
C TYR A 135 4.51 12.25 -16.27
N GLN A 136 4.87 12.01 -17.53
CA GLN A 136 5.51 12.99 -18.38
C GLN A 136 4.62 13.26 -19.60
N LEU A 137 4.21 14.50 -19.73
CA LEU A 137 3.38 14.99 -20.81
C LEU A 137 4.22 15.80 -21.79
N THR A 138 3.99 15.55 -23.08
CA THR A 138 4.68 16.19 -24.20
C THR A 138 3.69 16.49 -25.32
N SER A 139 3.98 17.51 -26.11
CA SER A 139 3.15 17.91 -27.26
C SER A 139 3.00 16.84 -28.35
N LEU A 140 3.79 15.77 -28.33
CA LEU A 140 3.89 14.81 -29.42
C LEU A 140 3.28 13.42 -29.12
N GLN A 141 3.15 13.03 -27.85
CA GLN A 141 2.80 11.64 -27.51
C GLN A 141 1.76 11.52 -26.39
N ASN A 142 1.92 12.29 -25.31
CA ASN A 142 1.08 12.18 -24.12
C ASN A 142 0.62 13.58 -23.71
N SER A 143 -0.54 14.01 -24.17
CA SER A 143 -1.09 15.33 -23.80
C SER A 143 -1.95 15.29 -22.54
N ASN A 144 -2.28 14.08 -22.04
CA ASN A 144 -3.19 13.90 -20.93
C ASN A 144 -2.92 12.62 -20.10
N VAL A 145 -3.50 12.56 -18.90
CA VAL A 145 -3.43 11.43 -17.97
C VAL A 145 -4.85 11.06 -17.52
N PRO A 146 -5.54 10.19 -18.27
CA PRO A 146 -6.87 9.76 -17.89
C PRO A 146 -6.82 8.77 -16.73
N PHE A 147 -7.77 8.89 -15.81
CA PHE A 147 -7.95 7.95 -14.70
C PHE A 147 -9.41 7.59 -14.46
N ARG A 148 -9.58 6.45 -13.82
CA ARG A 148 -10.86 5.85 -13.44
C ARG A 148 -10.64 5.04 -12.17
N ILE A 149 -11.53 5.20 -11.20
CA ILE A 149 -11.51 4.56 -9.89
C ILE A 149 -12.91 4.01 -9.63
N GLU A 150 -12.97 2.74 -9.25
CA GLU A 150 -14.18 1.97 -8.97
C GLU A 150 -14.03 1.27 -7.61
N GLU A 151 -15.13 0.86 -7.00
CA GLU A 151 -15.09 0.14 -5.72
C GLU A 151 -14.44 -1.25 -5.82
N ASN A 152 -13.66 -1.68 -4.82
CA ASN A 152 -12.80 -2.86 -4.99
C ASN A 152 -12.27 -3.62 -3.74
N SER A 153 -13.00 -4.12 -2.76
CA SER A 153 -12.44 -4.70 -1.50
C SER A 153 -11.77 -3.68 -0.56
N THR A 154 -11.03 -2.69 -1.07
CA THR A 154 -10.41 -1.62 -0.26
C THR A 154 -11.15 -0.29 -0.40
N ILE A 155 -11.56 0.06 -1.63
CA ILE A 155 -12.27 1.29 -1.97
C ILE A 155 -13.78 1.02 -1.92
N ARG A 156 -14.50 1.85 -1.17
CA ARG A 156 -15.96 1.83 -1.01
C ARG A 156 -16.47 3.25 -0.95
N PHE A 157 -17.45 3.62 -1.76
CA PHE A 157 -18.01 4.96 -1.75
C PHE A 157 -19.26 5.01 -0.87
N SER A 158 -19.28 5.98 0.03
CA SER A 158 -20.39 6.24 0.95
C SER A 158 -21.02 7.59 0.66
N LEU A 159 -22.28 7.73 1.06
CA LEU A 159 -23.00 9.00 0.94
C LEU A 159 -22.32 10.08 1.79
N GLY A 160 -22.00 11.21 1.16
CA GLY A 160 -21.37 12.34 1.83
C GLY A 160 -19.84 12.30 1.88
N ASP A 161 -19.22 11.27 1.29
CA ASP A 161 -17.77 11.23 1.10
C ASP A 161 -17.29 12.44 0.31
N GLU A 162 -16.15 12.98 0.73
CA GLU A 162 -15.45 14.06 0.02
C GLU A 162 -14.14 13.53 -0.56
N PHE A 163 -13.64 14.17 -1.61
CA PHE A 163 -12.39 13.76 -2.22
C PHE A 163 -11.44 14.93 -2.43
N VAL A 164 -10.14 14.65 -2.37
CA VAL A 164 -9.09 15.64 -2.59
C VAL A 164 -8.04 15.07 -3.54
N LEU A 165 -7.95 15.64 -4.74
CA LEU A 165 -6.89 15.33 -5.69
C LEU A 165 -5.70 16.28 -5.45
N LYS A 166 -4.55 15.73 -5.08
CA LYS A 166 -3.30 16.46 -4.87
C LYS A 166 -2.27 16.02 -5.89
N THR A 167 -1.51 16.98 -6.42
CA THR A 167 -0.43 16.69 -7.36
C THR A 167 0.58 17.84 -7.42
N LYS A 168 1.79 17.55 -7.86
CA LYS A 168 2.81 18.55 -8.19
C LYS A 168 3.06 18.57 -9.68
N PHE A 169 3.26 19.76 -10.20
CA PHE A 169 3.63 20.01 -11.58
C PHE A 169 5.05 20.57 -11.63
N SER A 170 5.80 20.12 -12.63
CA SER A 170 7.10 20.64 -13.03
C SER A 170 7.04 20.95 -14.53
N CYS A 171 7.10 22.22 -14.91
CA CYS A 171 6.92 22.72 -16.26
C CYS A 171 8.23 23.29 -16.82
N LYS A 172 8.70 22.75 -17.96
CA LYS A 172 9.85 23.26 -18.70
C LYS A 172 9.43 23.65 -20.12
N ASN A 173 9.96 24.79 -20.59
CA ASN A 173 9.68 25.34 -21.92
C ASN A 173 8.18 25.56 -22.21
N VAL A 174 7.38 25.80 -21.16
CA VAL A 174 5.94 25.98 -21.25
C VAL A 174 5.61 27.47 -21.44
N PRO A 175 4.82 27.86 -22.45
CA PRO A 175 4.33 29.23 -22.58
C PRO A 175 3.52 29.65 -21.37
N SER A 176 3.63 30.91 -20.95
CA SER A 176 2.85 31.48 -19.84
C SER A 176 1.34 31.55 -20.13
N SER A 177 0.91 31.34 -21.38
CA SER A 177 -0.50 31.22 -21.77
C SER A 177 -1.04 29.79 -21.65
N LEU A 178 -0.19 28.79 -21.43
CA LEU A 178 -0.63 27.39 -21.33
C LEU A 178 -1.46 27.19 -20.06
N GLN A 179 -2.59 26.52 -20.22
CA GLN A 179 -3.45 26.13 -19.10
C GLN A 179 -3.29 24.65 -18.83
N LEU A 180 -2.85 24.30 -17.62
CA LEU A 180 -2.99 22.95 -17.10
C LEU A 180 -4.41 22.78 -16.56
N VAL A 181 -4.97 21.59 -16.70
CA VAL A 181 -6.32 21.28 -16.28
C VAL A 181 -6.29 20.03 -15.42
N MET A 182 -6.81 20.15 -14.21
CA MET A 182 -7.18 19.03 -13.36
C MET A 182 -8.69 18.87 -13.44
N GLN A 183 -9.20 17.78 -13.99
CA GLN A 183 -10.63 17.51 -14.07
C GLN A 183 -10.95 16.20 -13.36
N VAL A 184 -11.96 16.23 -12.50
CA VAL A 184 -12.55 15.07 -11.83
C VAL A 184 -14.05 15.06 -12.14
N LYS A 185 -14.55 13.90 -12.52
CA LYS A 185 -15.96 13.64 -12.79
C LYS A 185 -16.44 12.52 -11.87
N ILE A 186 -17.48 12.82 -11.10
CA ILE A 186 -18.20 11.85 -10.28
C ILE A 186 -19.39 11.35 -11.11
N HIS A 187 -19.47 10.04 -11.27
CA HIS A 187 -20.61 9.37 -11.91
C HIS A 187 -21.49 8.77 -10.82
N PHE A 188 -22.77 9.08 -10.84
CA PHE A 188 -23.73 8.54 -9.88
C PHE A 188 -24.47 7.33 -10.47
N THR A 189 -25.00 6.48 -9.59
CA THR A 189 -25.76 5.29 -10.00
C THR A 189 -27.05 5.62 -10.75
N ASP A 190 -27.58 6.83 -10.57
CA ASP A 190 -28.75 7.36 -11.30
C ASP A 190 -28.40 7.87 -12.71
N SER A 191 -27.18 7.60 -13.20
CA SER A 191 -26.65 8.05 -14.50
C SER A 191 -26.46 9.56 -14.64
N THR A 192 -26.57 10.32 -13.55
CA THR A 192 -26.16 11.73 -13.53
C THR A 192 -24.67 11.87 -13.20
N GLU A 193 -24.10 13.03 -13.50
CA GLU A 193 -22.68 13.30 -13.30
C GLU A 193 -22.48 14.65 -12.58
N SER A 194 -21.34 14.80 -11.90
CA SER A 194 -20.83 16.09 -11.42
C SER A 194 -19.38 16.26 -11.83
N ILE A 195 -19.05 17.45 -12.37
CA ILE A 195 -17.71 17.76 -12.89
C ILE A 195 -17.08 18.84 -12.03
N PHE A 196 -15.85 18.59 -11.61
CA PHE A 196 -15.00 19.46 -10.82
C PHE A 196 -13.73 19.72 -11.62
N GLU A 197 -13.42 20.98 -11.87
CA GLU A 197 -12.29 21.36 -12.71
C GLU A 197 -11.49 22.50 -12.08
N LYS A 198 -10.16 22.41 -12.21
CA LYS A 198 -9.24 23.50 -11.89
C LYS A 198 -8.33 23.76 -13.08
N LYS A 199 -8.45 24.95 -13.65
CA LYS A 199 -7.52 25.47 -14.68
C LYS A 199 -6.41 26.26 -14.01
N ILE A 200 -5.17 25.95 -14.34
CA ILE A 200 -3.97 26.56 -13.75
C ILE A 200 -3.16 27.21 -14.86
N VAL A 201 -2.86 28.49 -14.71
CA VAL A 201 -1.91 29.21 -15.57
C VAL A 201 -0.54 29.12 -14.91
N THR A 202 0.46 28.71 -15.69
CA THR A 202 1.83 28.49 -15.21
C THR A 202 2.54 29.81 -14.90
N THR A 203 2.87 30.04 -13.63
CA THR A 203 3.70 31.18 -13.19
C THR A 203 5.03 30.76 -12.58
N ASN A 204 5.19 29.49 -12.21
CA ASN A 204 6.37 28.91 -11.57
C ASN A 204 6.73 27.60 -12.28
N PRO A 205 8.03 27.26 -12.49
CA PRO A 205 8.44 25.95 -12.97
C PRO A 205 7.87 24.81 -12.12
N ASP A 206 7.90 24.89 -10.79
CA ASP A 206 7.45 23.82 -9.90
C ASP A 206 6.39 24.31 -8.92
N PHE A 207 5.26 23.63 -8.84
CA PHE A 207 4.18 24.01 -7.91
C PHE A 207 3.26 22.85 -7.54
N GLU A 208 2.65 22.95 -6.36
CA GLU A 208 1.67 22.00 -5.86
C GLU A 208 0.25 22.49 -6.10
N GLN A 209 -0.64 21.58 -6.46
CA GLN A 209 -2.05 21.87 -6.70
C GLN A 209 -2.95 20.88 -5.99
N ILE A 210 -4.06 21.43 -5.50
CA ILE A 210 -5.11 20.72 -4.79
C ILE A 210 -6.43 21.06 -5.47
N LEU A 211 -7.21 20.03 -5.80
CA LEU A 211 -8.60 20.11 -6.21
C LEU A 211 -9.45 19.38 -5.16
N ARG A 212 -10.39 20.09 -4.55
CA ARG A 212 -11.35 19.52 -3.60
C ARG A 212 -12.64 19.20 -4.33
N ILE A 213 -13.21 18.04 -4.03
CA ILE A 213 -14.39 17.48 -4.68
C ILE A 213 -15.40 17.18 -3.57
N GLN A 214 -16.55 17.84 -3.65
CA GLN A 214 -17.67 17.61 -2.75
C GLN A 214 -18.87 17.16 -3.57
N PRO A 215 -19.07 15.84 -3.74
CA PRO A 215 -20.21 15.29 -4.46
C PRO A 215 -21.55 15.62 -3.79
N ASP A 216 -22.65 15.39 -4.51
CA ASP A 216 -23.98 15.46 -3.91
C ASP A 216 -24.13 14.39 -2.82
N SER A 217 -24.22 14.86 -1.57
CA SER A 217 -24.38 14.01 -0.38
C SER A 217 -25.57 13.05 -0.40
N LYS A 218 -26.55 13.24 -1.30
CA LYS A 218 -27.75 12.41 -1.40
C LYS A 218 -27.65 11.33 -2.49
N LYS A 219 -26.58 11.31 -3.27
CA LYS A 219 -26.45 10.41 -4.43
C LYS A 219 -25.34 9.39 -4.22
N GLN A 220 -25.64 8.13 -4.54
CA GLN A 220 -24.67 7.05 -4.51
C GLN A 220 -23.69 7.19 -5.69
N ILE A 221 -22.40 7.16 -5.39
CA ILE A 221 -21.33 7.21 -6.40
C ILE A 221 -21.16 5.83 -7.02
N ALA A 222 -21.14 5.77 -8.35
CA ALA A 222 -20.85 4.55 -9.11
C ALA A 222 -19.36 4.43 -9.44
N MET A 223 -18.74 5.53 -9.86
CA MET A 223 -17.30 5.60 -10.12
C MET A 223 -16.81 7.05 -10.10
N ILE A 224 -15.49 7.19 -10.05
CA ILE A 224 -14.79 8.46 -10.24
C ILE A 224 -13.93 8.34 -11.49
N SER A 225 -13.95 9.34 -12.35
CA SER A 225 -13.06 9.41 -13.51
C SER A 225 -12.48 10.81 -13.63
N GLY A 226 -11.45 10.99 -14.45
CA GLY A 226 -10.96 12.32 -14.71
C GLY A 226 -9.76 12.33 -15.62
N ASP A 227 -9.19 13.51 -15.77
CA ASP A 227 -8.05 13.76 -16.63
C ASP A 227 -7.15 14.86 -16.07
N LEU A 228 -5.84 14.66 -16.18
CA LEU A 228 -4.83 15.67 -15.94
C LEU A 228 -4.18 16.00 -17.28
N CYS A 229 -4.46 17.18 -17.82
CA CYS A 229 -4.04 17.54 -19.17
C CYS A 229 -3.62 19.00 -19.26
N TYR A 230 -3.29 19.45 -20.47
CA TYR A 230 -3.10 20.86 -20.78
C TYR A 230 -3.81 21.22 -22.07
N LEU A 231 -4.25 22.48 -22.18
CA LEU A 231 -4.96 23.00 -23.36
C LEU A 231 -3.97 23.63 -24.34
N ILE A 232 -4.07 23.24 -25.62
CA ILE A 232 -3.11 23.61 -26.70
C ILE A 232 -3.60 24.83 -27.49
N ASP A 233 -4.80 25.33 -27.22
CA ASP A 233 -5.62 26.20 -28.08
C ASP A 233 -4.98 27.55 -28.50
N LYS A 234 -3.72 27.84 -28.13
CA LYS A 234 -2.97 29.07 -28.41
C LYS A 234 -1.47 28.89 -28.72
N ILE A 235 -1.02 27.74 -29.23
CA ILE A 235 0.40 27.55 -29.58
C ILE A 235 0.61 27.74 -31.09
N ASP A 236 1.05 28.95 -31.49
CA ASP A 236 1.33 29.31 -32.90
C ASP A 236 2.57 28.61 -33.50
N ASN A 237 3.35 27.88 -32.69
CA ASN A 237 4.47 27.02 -33.12
C ASN A 237 4.80 25.99 -32.03
N PRO A 238 4.84 24.67 -32.30
CA PRO A 238 5.02 23.67 -31.26
C PRO A 238 6.45 23.71 -30.73
N ILE A 239 6.64 24.46 -29.64
CA ILE A 239 7.80 24.29 -28.76
C ILE A 239 7.65 22.89 -28.15
N PRO A 240 8.71 22.07 -28.07
CA PRO A 240 8.67 20.84 -27.29
C PRO A 240 8.47 21.20 -25.82
N ILE A 241 7.21 21.15 -25.38
CA ILE A 241 6.83 21.33 -23.98
C ILE A 241 7.09 20.04 -23.22
N GLU A 242 7.55 20.20 -21.99
CA GLU A 242 7.78 19.10 -21.08
C GLU A 242 7.10 19.43 -19.76
N ILE A 243 6.04 18.68 -19.46
CA ILE A 243 5.29 18.82 -18.21
C ILE A 243 5.40 17.50 -17.47
N ARG A 244 5.98 17.55 -16.27
CA ARG A 244 6.05 16.43 -15.35
C ARG A 244 4.96 16.61 -14.30
N ILE A 245 4.13 15.60 -14.13
CA ILE A 245 3.12 15.50 -13.08
C ILE A 245 3.63 14.45 -12.10
N PHE A 246 3.74 14.76 -10.81
CA PHE A 246 4.30 13.83 -9.83
C PHE A 246 3.67 14.00 -8.45
N ASN A 247 3.79 12.98 -7.59
CA ASN A 247 3.09 12.90 -6.31
C ASN A 247 1.57 13.03 -6.48
N VAL A 248 0.99 12.31 -7.45
CA VAL A 248 -0.46 12.24 -7.60
C VAL A 248 -1.03 11.38 -6.48
N GLU A 249 -1.92 11.97 -5.69
CA GLU A 249 -2.58 11.36 -4.54
C GLU A 249 -4.08 11.73 -4.63
N MET A 250 -4.98 10.78 -4.36
CA MET A 250 -6.42 11.01 -4.37
C MET A 250 -6.98 10.56 -3.04
N GLU A 251 -7.24 11.50 -2.15
CA GLU A 251 -7.71 11.21 -0.80
C GLU A 251 -9.25 11.16 -0.78
N GLN A 252 -9.81 10.04 -0.33
CA GLN A 252 -11.20 9.89 0.07
C GLN A 252 -11.33 10.23 1.55
N ILE A 253 -12.15 11.21 1.85
CA ILE A 253 -12.51 11.64 3.20
C ILE A 253 -13.88 11.04 3.51
N THR A 254 -13.88 9.99 4.32
CA THR A 254 -15.12 9.33 4.76
C THR A 254 -15.79 10.13 5.87
N LYS A 255 -17.11 10.32 5.76
CA LYS A 255 -17.95 10.93 6.80
C LYS A 255 -18.63 9.89 7.68
#